data_AF-A0AAD9AVD3-F1
#
_entry.id   AF-A0AAD9AVD3-F1
#
_cell.length_a   1.000
_cell.length_b   1.000
_cell.length_c   1.000
_cell.angle_alpha   90.00
_cell.angle_beta   90.00
_cell.angle_gamma   90.00
#
_symmetry.space_group_name_H-M   'P 1'
#
loop_
_entity.id
_entity.type
_entity.pdbx_description
1 polymer ?
#
loop_
_entity_poly.entity_id
_entity_poly.type
_entity_poly.pdbx_seq_one_letter_code
_entity_poly.pdbx_strand_id
1 'polypeptide(L)'
;MAFENLANSETTPDAIALYLFHHIFLPSRLPQQSDFSPHNELALLTLVCQSLSEFKRHLGPEIARSVEIASVAMQHMLQVHTPLHDAIAIDEQSLHKILSTLPEPESIALYVKQQNAGMLITSARDAFQFETFELSLPMLL
;
A
#
# COMPACT_ATOMS: atom_id res chain seq x y z
N MET A 1 -0.64 39.04 -11.12
CA MET A 1 -0.13 38.00 -12.06
C MET A 1 1.14 37.44 -11.48
N ALA A 2 1.08 36.22 -10.94
CA ALA A 2 2.19 35.27 -10.78
C ALA A 2 1.57 33.97 -10.22
N PHE A 3 0.66 33.37 -10.99
CA PHE A 3 0.31 31.95 -10.85
C PHE A 3 1.21 31.23 -11.84
N GLU A 4 2.48 31.03 -11.46
CA GLU A 4 3.39 30.20 -12.24
C GLU A 4 3.30 28.76 -11.75
N ASN A 5 2.57 27.96 -12.53
CA ASN A 5 2.82 26.54 -12.82
C ASN A 5 3.17 25.61 -11.65
N LEU A 6 2.15 25.21 -10.88
CA LEU A 6 2.11 23.87 -10.26
C LEU A 6 1.59 22.85 -11.29
N ALA A 7 2.27 22.79 -12.44
CA ALA A 7 1.99 21.81 -13.48
C ALA A 7 2.81 20.54 -13.17
N ASN A 8 2.11 19.46 -12.81
CA ASN A 8 2.47 18.06 -13.05
C ASN A 8 3.99 17.77 -13.08
N SER A 9 4.63 17.60 -11.93
CA SER A 9 5.91 16.89 -11.91
C SER A 9 5.61 15.40 -12.11
N GLU A 10 5.55 14.96 -13.37
CA GLU A 10 5.64 13.54 -13.68
C GLU A 10 6.87 12.98 -12.95
N THR A 11 6.64 12.01 -12.07
CA THR A 11 7.74 11.39 -11.32
C THR A 11 8.54 10.56 -12.31
N THR A 12 9.83 10.86 -12.47
CA THR A 12 10.67 10.14 -13.43
C THR A 12 10.92 8.70 -12.97
N PRO A 13 11.16 7.75 -13.89
CA PRO A 13 11.51 6.37 -13.53
C PRO A 13 12.70 6.28 -12.57
N ASP A 14 13.70 7.15 -12.72
CA ASP A 14 14.87 7.20 -11.85
C ASP A 14 14.50 7.65 -10.43
N ALA A 15 13.58 8.61 -10.28
CA ALA A 15 13.10 9.06 -8.98
C ALA A 15 12.31 7.96 -8.26
N ILE A 16 11.47 7.22 -8.99
CA ILE A 16 10.75 6.05 -8.47
C ILE A 16 11.75 4.98 -8.04
N ALA A 17 12.74 4.65 -8.88
CA ALA A 17 13.75 3.64 -8.55
C ALA A 17 14.54 3.99 -7.29
N LEU A 18 14.93 5.27 -7.15
CA LEU A 18 15.62 5.76 -5.95
C LEU A 18 14.73 5.67 -4.70
N TYR A 19 13.44 6.03 -4.82
CA TYR A 19 12.48 5.86 -3.73
C TYR A 19 12.37 4.40 -3.33
N LEU A 20 12.13 3.49 -4.28
CA LEU A 20 12.05 2.05 -4.01
C LEU A 20 13.35 1.54 -3.36
N PHE A 21 14.51 2.01 -3.81
CA PHE A 21 15.79 1.65 -3.22
C PHE A 21 15.87 2.04 -1.73
N HIS A 22 15.49 3.29 -1.41
CA HIS A 22 15.48 3.78 -0.04
C HIS A 22 14.52 3.03 0.87
N HIS A 23 13.33 2.69 0.37
CA HIS A 23 12.24 2.12 1.18
C HIS A 23 12.24 0.59 1.25
N ILE A 24 12.99 -0.11 0.38
CA ILE A 24 13.11 -1.58 0.39
C ILE A 24 14.42 -2.05 0.99
N PHE A 25 15.55 -1.44 0.58
CA PHE A 25 16.87 -1.90 1.00
C PHE A 25 17.39 -1.18 2.24
N LEU A 26 16.76 -0.06 2.62
CA LEU A 26 17.11 0.75 3.80
C LEU A 26 18.62 1.00 3.91
N PRO A 27 19.24 1.65 2.89
CA PRO A 27 20.68 1.89 2.89
C PRO A 27 21.11 2.73 4.09
N SER A 28 22.41 2.70 4.40
CA SER A 28 23.00 3.45 5.53
C SER A 28 22.72 4.95 5.55
N ARG A 29 22.37 5.53 4.40
CA ARG A 29 21.91 6.92 4.27
C ARG A 29 20.51 6.94 3.67
N LEU A 30 19.52 7.14 4.52
CA LEU A 30 18.13 7.38 4.12
C LEU A 30 17.94 8.84 3.65
N PRO A 31 16.84 9.14 2.93
CA PRO A 31 16.41 10.49 2.64
C PRO A 31 16.41 11.34 3.92
N GLN A 32 17.06 12.51 3.85
CA GLN A 32 17.15 13.45 4.99
C GLN A 32 15.88 14.30 5.13
N GLN A 33 15.00 14.24 4.15
CA GLN A 33 13.70 14.89 4.10
C GLN A 33 12.68 13.88 3.61
N SER A 34 11.40 14.18 3.80
CA SER A 34 10.33 13.38 3.24
C SER A 34 10.45 13.36 1.72
N ASP A 35 10.70 12.18 1.15
CA ASP A 35 10.64 11.89 -0.28
C ASP A 35 9.29 11.29 -0.68
N PHE A 36 8.29 11.46 0.18
CA PHE A 36 6.94 11.00 -0.06
C PHE A 36 6.32 11.70 -1.26
N SER A 37 5.77 10.90 -2.16
CA SER A 37 4.74 11.34 -3.10
C SER A 37 3.69 10.25 -3.24
N PRO A 38 2.42 10.58 -3.54
CA PRO A 38 1.40 9.57 -3.80
C PRO A 38 1.79 8.60 -4.91
N HIS A 39 2.50 9.08 -5.94
CA HIS A 39 2.99 8.24 -7.03
C HIS A 39 4.06 7.25 -6.57
N ASN A 40 5.00 7.69 -5.72
CA ASN A 40 6.04 6.84 -5.14
C ASN A 40 5.45 5.75 -4.25
N GLU A 41 4.47 6.10 -3.41
CA GLU A 41 3.82 5.14 -2.51
C GLU A 41 2.96 4.13 -3.28
N LEU A 42 2.27 4.54 -4.36
CA LEU A 42 1.62 3.60 -5.28
C LEU A 42 2.61 2.72 -6.05
N ALA A 43 3.77 3.26 -6.46
CA ALA A 43 4.81 2.48 -7.12
C ALA A 43 5.38 1.40 -6.18
N LEU A 44 5.59 1.74 -4.91
CA LEU A 44 6.00 0.79 -3.87
C LEU A 44 4.95 -0.31 -3.67
N LEU A 45 3.68 0.07 -3.54
CA LEU A 45 2.57 -0.89 -3.39
C LEU A 45 2.41 -1.80 -4.61
N THR A 46 2.57 -1.25 -5.82
CA THR A 46 2.56 -2.00 -7.07
C THR A 46 3.72 -3.01 -7.11
N LEU A 47 4.93 -2.60 -6.71
CA LEU A 47 6.08 -3.49 -6.66
C LEU A 47 5.87 -4.61 -5.63
N VAL A 48 5.25 -4.35 -4.48
CA VAL A 48 4.90 -5.40 -3.49
C VAL A 48 3.95 -6.42 -4.12
N CYS A 49 2.89 -5.98 -4.79
CA CYS A 49 1.94 -6.87 -5.48
C CYS A 49 2.63 -7.73 -6.56
N GLN A 50 3.51 -7.12 -7.36
CA GLN A 50 4.30 -7.84 -8.37
C GLN A 50 5.25 -8.86 -7.71
N SER A 51 5.94 -8.45 -6.65
CA SER A 51 6.89 -9.29 -5.93
C SER A 51 6.22 -10.49 -5.28
N LEU A 52 5.02 -10.34 -4.70
CA LEU A 52 4.25 -11.45 -4.15
C LEU A 52 3.81 -12.46 -5.22
N SER A 53 3.37 -11.96 -6.38
CA SER A 53 3.01 -12.80 -7.54
C SER A 53 4.20 -13.57 -8.10
N GLU A 54 5.38 -12.95 -8.17
CA GLU A 54 6.65 -13.59 -8.54
C GLU A 54 7.08 -14.61 -7.48
N PHE A 55 7.05 -14.21 -6.21
CA PHE A 55 7.49 -15.04 -5.09
C PHE A 55 6.67 -16.33 -4.99
N LYS A 56 5.34 -16.25 -5.14
CA LYS A 56 4.44 -17.41 -5.15
C LYS A 56 4.87 -18.52 -6.11
N ARG A 57 5.42 -18.17 -7.28
CA ARG A 57 5.87 -19.15 -8.29
C ARG A 57 7.08 -19.97 -7.87
N HIS A 58 7.78 -19.55 -6.83
CA HIS A 58 8.96 -20.23 -6.29
C HIS A 58 8.66 -21.02 -5.01
N LEU A 59 7.39 -21.06 -4.57
CA LEU A 59 7.00 -21.70 -3.31
C LEU A 59 6.45 -23.10 -3.50
N GLY A 60 6.70 -23.94 -2.50
CA GLY A 60 5.99 -25.21 -2.32
C GLY A 60 4.51 -24.99 -1.96
N PRO A 61 3.66 -26.00 -2.18
CA PRO A 61 2.21 -25.91 -2.00
C PRO A 61 1.78 -25.54 -0.57
N GLU A 62 2.59 -25.87 0.43
CA GLU A 62 2.29 -25.61 1.85
C GLU A 62 2.23 -24.11 2.18
N ILE A 63 3.08 -23.28 1.56
CA ILE A 63 3.21 -21.85 1.85
C ILE A 63 2.48 -21.00 0.79
N ALA A 64 2.25 -21.56 -0.40
CA ALA A 64 1.64 -20.85 -1.53
C ALA A 64 0.25 -20.29 -1.19
N ARG A 65 -0.54 -20.95 -0.33
CA ARG A 65 -1.85 -20.44 0.07
C ARG A 65 -1.76 -19.18 0.93
N SER A 66 -0.85 -19.13 1.89
CA SER A 66 -0.66 -17.94 2.74
C SER A 66 -0.18 -16.74 1.92
N VAL A 67 0.71 -16.97 0.95
CA VAL A 67 1.18 -15.91 0.05
C VAL A 67 0.08 -15.47 -0.92
N GLU A 68 -0.81 -16.38 -1.33
CA GLU A 68 -1.98 -15.99 -2.14
C GLU A 68 -2.91 -15.07 -1.36
N ILE A 69 -3.23 -15.41 -0.11
CA ILE A 69 -4.09 -14.58 0.75
C ILE A 69 -3.48 -13.19 0.91
N ALA A 70 -2.17 -13.11 1.19
CA ALA A 70 -1.46 -11.83 1.27
C ALA A 70 -1.48 -11.08 -0.07
N SER A 71 -1.30 -11.77 -1.20
CA SER A 71 -1.32 -11.17 -2.54
C SER A 71 -2.67 -10.52 -2.83
N VAL A 72 -3.77 -11.22 -2.54
CA VAL A 72 -5.13 -10.71 -2.74
C VAL A 72 -5.39 -9.50 -1.83
N ALA A 73 -5.01 -9.58 -0.55
CA ALA A 73 -5.17 -8.47 0.39
C ALA A 73 -4.41 -7.20 -0.06
N MET A 74 -3.18 -7.36 -0.57
CA MET A 74 -2.38 -6.24 -1.11
C MET A 74 -2.94 -5.71 -2.44
N GLN A 75 -3.49 -6.57 -3.29
CA GLN A 75 -4.17 -6.14 -4.51
C GLN A 75 -5.41 -5.31 -4.21
N HIS A 76 -6.22 -5.71 -3.23
CA HIS A 76 -7.35 -4.91 -2.76
C HIS A 76 -6.87 -3.57 -2.19
N MET A 77 -5.78 -3.56 -1.41
CA MET A 77 -5.16 -2.32 -0.94
C MET A 77 -4.80 -1.40 -2.11
N LEU A 78 -4.15 -1.91 -3.15
CA LEU A 78 -3.79 -1.14 -4.34
C LEU A 78 -5.01 -0.58 -5.08
N GLN A 79 -6.10 -1.35 -5.14
CA GLN A 79 -7.32 -0.93 -5.84
C GLN A 79 -8.07 0.20 -5.11
N VAL A 80 -8.05 0.22 -3.78
CA VAL A 80 -8.78 1.24 -3.01
C VAL A 80 -7.95 2.49 -2.74
N HIS A 81 -6.62 2.42 -2.80
CA HIS A 81 -5.76 3.59 -2.57
C HIS A 81 -5.58 4.38 -3.86
N THR A 82 -5.98 5.65 -3.84
CA THR A 82 -5.91 6.55 -5.00
C THR A 82 -5.16 7.84 -4.65
N PRO A 83 -4.40 8.44 -5.59
CA PRO A 83 -3.79 9.74 -5.37
C PRO A 83 -4.87 10.82 -5.20
N LEU A 84 -4.73 11.64 -4.17
CA LEU A 84 -5.55 12.82 -3.96
C LEU A 84 -4.65 13.99 -3.54
N HIS A 85 -4.35 14.88 -4.48
CA HIS A 85 -3.39 15.98 -4.30
C HIS A 85 -2.03 15.45 -3.82
N ASP A 86 -1.55 15.91 -2.66
CA ASP A 86 -0.29 15.51 -2.04
C ASP A 86 -0.46 14.32 -1.07
N ALA A 87 -1.56 13.59 -1.15
CA ALA A 87 -1.86 12.45 -0.28
C ALA A 87 -2.31 11.23 -1.07
N ILE A 88 -2.32 10.08 -0.39
CA ILE A 88 -3.08 8.90 -0.83
C ILE A 88 -4.34 8.82 0.03
N ALA A 89 -5.48 8.70 -0.64
CA ALA A 89 -6.78 8.53 -0.01
C ALA A 89 -7.32 7.14 -0.27
N ILE A 90 -8.23 6.68 0.60
CA ILE A 90 -9.02 5.47 0.38
C ILE A 90 -10.28 5.89 -0.38
N ASP A 91 -10.47 5.33 -1.58
CA ASP A 91 -11.66 5.54 -2.39
C ASP A 91 -12.85 4.75 -1.82
N GLU A 92 -13.86 5.49 -1.35
CA GLU A 92 -15.04 4.91 -0.70
C GLU A 92 -15.80 3.95 -1.62
N GLN A 93 -15.93 4.28 -2.91
CA GLN A 93 -16.69 3.48 -3.87
C GLN A 93 -15.99 2.15 -4.16
N SER A 94 -14.68 2.19 -4.37
CA SER A 94 -13.82 1.01 -4.54
C SER A 94 -13.84 0.13 -3.29
N LEU A 95 -13.72 0.74 -2.10
CA LEU A 95 -13.78 0.01 -0.84
C LEU A 95 -15.13 -0.67 -0.66
N HIS A 96 -16.24 0.05 -0.85
CA HIS A 96 -17.59 -0.51 -0.76
C HIS A 96 -17.78 -1.66 -1.74
N LYS A 97 -17.32 -1.50 -2.99
CA LYS A 97 -17.40 -2.55 -4.00
C LYS A 97 -16.66 -3.81 -3.55
N ILE A 98 -15.42 -3.69 -3.10
CA ILE A 98 -14.63 -4.85 -2.64
C ILE A 98 -15.30 -5.51 -1.44
N LEU A 99 -15.70 -4.75 -0.42
CA LEU A 99 -16.38 -5.28 0.76
C LEU A 99 -17.69 -6.01 0.41
N SER A 100 -18.44 -5.51 -0.58
CA SER A 100 -19.69 -6.14 -1.03
C SER A 100 -19.50 -7.47 -1.78
N THR A 101 -18.28 -7.73 -2.28
CA THR A 101 -17.95 -8.93 -3.05
C THR A 101 -16.88 -9.81 -2.40
N LEU A 102 -16.44 -9.46 -1.18
CA LEU A 102 -15.32 -10.12 -0.52
C LEU A 102 -15.72 -11.56 -0.14
N PRO A 103 -15.07 -12.60 -0.72
CA PRO A 103 -15.35 -13.98 -0.36
C PRO A 103 -15.04 -14.27 1.11
N GLU A 104 -15.64 -15.32 1.69
CA GLU A 104 -15.32 -15.74 3.05
C GLU A 104 -14.38 -16.97 3.06
N PRO A 105 -13.29 -16.99 3.86
CA PRO A 105 -12.66 -15.87 4.55
C PRO A 105 -11.59 -15.21 3.67
N GLU A 106 -11.76 -13.93 3.37
CA GLU A 106 -10.75 -13.09 2.70
C GLU A 106 -10.64 -11.74 3.40
N SER A 107 -9.51 -11.06 3.17
CA SER A 107 -9.19 -9.81 3.83
C SER A 107 -8.82 -8.71 2.84
N ILE A 108 -9.03 -7.47 3.26
CA ILE A 108 -8.47 -6.27 2.65
C ILE A 108 -7.57 -5.57 3.67
N ALA A 109 -6.36 -5.19 3.24
CA ALA A 109 -5.47 -4.34 4.01
C ALA A 109 -5.70 -2.88 3.62
N LEU A 110 -5.76 -1.99 4.62
CA LEU A 110 -5.83 -0.54 4.45
C LEU A 110 -4.68 0.14 5.19
N TYR A 111 -4.19 1.23 4.63
CA TYR A 111 -3.25 2.11 5.30
C TYR A 111 -3.84 3.51 5.44
N VAL A 112 -4.18 3.88 6.67
CA VAL A 112 -4.70 5.21 7.00
C VAL A 112 -3.53 6.10 7.38
N LYS A 113 -2.90 6.71 6.38
CA LYS A 113 -1.66 7.46 6.52
C LYS A 113 -1.70 8.56 7.60
N GLN A 114 -2.78 9.34 7.65
CA GLN A 114 -2.91 10.43 8.63
C GLN A 114 -2.95 9.94 10.09
N GLN A 115 -3.26 8.67 10.31
CA GLN A 115 -3.27 8.03 11.62
C GLN A 115 -2.04 7.16 11.87
N ASN A 116 -1.14 7.02 10.88
CA ASN A 116 -0.07 6.03 10.87
C ASN A 116 -0.56 4.63 11.27
N ALA A 117 -1.77 4.28 10.82
CA ALA A 117 -2.48 3.08 11.23
C ALA A 117 -2.69 2.17 10.04
N GLY A 118 -2.36 0.90 10.21
CA GLY A 118 -2.82 -0.14 9.32
C GLY A 118 -4.10 -0.76 9.86
N MET A 119 -4.96 -1.22 8.94
CA MET A 119 -6.18 -1.91 9.26
C MET A 119 -6.36 -3.12 8.34
N LEU A 120 -6.69 -4.27 8.92
CA LEU A 120 -7.10 -5.46 8.20
C LEU A 120 -8.59 -5.67 8.43
N ILE A 121 -9.37 -5.71 7.35
CA ILE A 121 -10.80 -6.04 7.40
C ILE A 121 -10.95 -7.44 6.81
N THR A 122 -11.49 -8.37 7.59
CA THR A 122 -11.68 -9.77 7.18
C THR A 122 -13.16 -10.10 7.18
N SER A 123 -13.65 -10.71 6.10
CA SER A 123 -15.02 -11.25 6.03
C SER A 123 -15.16 -12.46 6.96
N ALA A 124 -16.24 -12.47 7.76
CA ALA A 124 -16.53 -13.54 8.70
C ALA A 124 -18.03 -13.75 8.83
N ARG A 125 -18.55 -14.79 8.15
CA ARG A 125 -19.97 -15.14 8.04
C ARG A 125 -20.83 -13.93 7.67
N ASP A 126 -21.59 -13.42 8.63
CA ASP A 126 -22.53 -12.31 8.47
C ASP A 126 -21.95 -10.99 9.01
N ALA A 127 -20.63 -10.91 9.21
CA ALA A 127 -19.96 -9.77 9.80
C ALA A 127 -18.58 -9.52 9.17
N PHE A 128 -17.99 -8.37 9.53
CA PHE A 128 -16.60 -8.05 9.25
C PHE A 128 -15.83 -7.95 10.56
N GLN A 129 -14.66 -8.60 10.60
CA GLN A 129 -13.68 -8.43 11.66
C GLN A 129 -12.72 -7.32 11.26
N PHE A 130 -12.53 -6.35 12.16
CA PHE A 130 -11.62 -5.23 11.97
C PHE A 130 -10.45 -5.38 12.95
N GLU A 131 -9.24 -5.46 12.41
CA GLU A 131 -8.00 -5.48 13.19
C GLU A 131 -7.21 -4.22 12.84
N THR A 132 -6.95 -3.38 13.83
CA THR A 132 -6.16 -2.15 13.66
C THR A 132 -4.82 -2.32 14.34
N PHE A 133 -3.78 -1.80 13.71
CA PHE A 133 -2.42 -1.78 14.26
C PHE A 133 -1.85 -0.38 14.05
N GLU A 134 -1.59 0.32 15.14
CA GLU A 134 -0.80 1.54 15.09
C GLU A 134 0.65 1.17 14.80
N LEU A 135 1.24 1.81 13.79
CA LEU A 135 2.67 1.80 13.62
C LEU A 135 3.21 2.79 14.66
N SER A 136 3.64 2.30 15.83
CA SER A 136 4.31 3.18 16.80
C SER A 136 5.47 3.88 16.11
N LEU A 137 5.63 5.20 16.32
CA LEU A 137 6.81 5.94 15.86
C LEU A 137 8.08 5.14 16.20
N PRO A 138 9.08 5.05 15.30
CA PRO A 138 10.41 4.72 15.78
C PRO A 138 10.73 5.76 16.84
N MET A 139 10.88 5.29 18.08
CA MET A 139 11.29 6.10 19.21
C MET A 139 12.49 6.93 18.73
N LEU A 140 12.34 8.26 18.67
CA LEU A 140 13.45 9.16 18.43
C LEU A 140 14.45 8.92 19.57
N LEU A 141 15.50 8.14 19.27
CA LEU A 141 16.72 8.03 20.06
C LEU A 141 17.77 8.98 19.47
#